data_AF-G4HGS7-F1
#
_entry.id   AF-G4HGS7-F1
#
_cell.length_a   1.000
_cell.length_b   1.000
_cell.length_c   1.000
_cell.angle_alpha   90.00
_cell.angle_beta   90.00
_cell.angle_gamma   90.00
#
_symmetry.space_group_name_H-M   'P 1'
#
loop_
_entity.id
_entity.type
_entity.pdbx_description
1 polymer ?
#
loop_
_entity_poly.entity_id
_entity_poly.type
_entity_poly.pdbx_seq_one_letter_code
_entity_poly.pdbx_strand_id
1 'polypeptide(L)'
;MSELHRVLKPHATIIIFETMGTGTETPNPPGFLTKYYTALEEEYGFQHKWIRMDYTFSHVEEARQCTEFFFGEELGRKILDNQWSTVPECAGIWWKHI
;
A
#
# COMPACT_ATOMS: atom_id res chain seq x y z
N MET A 1 19.19 6.25 0.17
CA MET A 1 19.35 6.13 -1.29
C MET A 1 20.58 5.34 -1.72
N SER A 2 21.75 5.45 -1.07
CA SER A 2 22.98 4.74 -1.47
C SER A 2 22.79 3.24 -1.69
N GLU A 3 22.08 2.55 -0.80
CA GLU A 3 21.85 1.10 -0.93
C GLU A 3 20.97 0.72 -2.12
N LEU A 4 19.95 1.53 -2.44
CA LEU A 4 19.15 1.32 -3.65
C LEU A 4 20.04 1.45 -4.89
N HIS A 5 20.87 2.49 -4.97
CA HIS A 5 21.77 2.70 -6.10
C HIS A 5 22.86 1.61 -6.23
N ARG A 6 23.36 1.09 -5.11
CA ARG A 6 24.42 0.08 -5.08
C ARG A 6 24.05 -1.19 -5.85
N VAL A 7 22.77 -1.54 -5.91
CA VAL A 7 22.27 -2.78 -6.54
C VAL A 7 21.71 -2.57 -7.95
N LEU A 8 21.75 -1.34 -8.49
CA LEU A 8 21.21 -1.05 -9.82
C LEU A 8 22.19 -1.39 -10.94
N LYS A 9 21.62 -1.83 -12.07
CA LYS A 9 22.30 -1.81 -13.36
C LYS A 9 22.22 -0.41 -13.98
N PRO A 10 23.07 -0.07 -14.98
CA PRO A 10 22.87 1.12 -15.78
C PRO A 10 21.46 1.18 -16.37
N HIS A 11 20.84 2.36 -16.38
CA HIS A 11 19.48 2.61 -16.90
C HIS A 11 18.36 1.83 -16.19
N ALA A 12 18.58 1.42 -14.94
CA ALA A 12 17.55 0.74 -14.16
C ALA A 12 16.42 1.70 -13.73
N THR A 13 15.29 1.10 -13.36
CA THR A 13 14.17 1.81 -12.74
C THR A 13 13.98 1.30 -11.34
N ILE A 14 13.86 2.21 -10.38
CA ILE A 14 13.45 1.89 -9.02
C ILE A 14 11.92 2.00 -8.99
N ILE A 15 11.24 0.99 -8.42
CA ILE A 15 9.80 1.02 -8.16
C ILE A 15 9.60 0.62 -6.70
N ILE A 16 8.87 1.44 -5.95
CA ILE A 16 8.51 1.23 -4.55
C ILE A 16 7.00 1.15 -4.46
N PHE A 17 6.49 0.14 -3.75
CA PHE A 17 5.09 -0.01 -3.39
C PHE A 17 4.94 0.17 -1.89
N GLU A 18 4.00 1.03 -1.49
CA GLU A 18 3.67 1.23 -0.07
C GLU A 18 2.17 1.31 0.13
N THR A 19 1.71 1.01 1.34
CA THR A 19 0.29 1.09 1.67
C THR A 19 -0.20 2.54 1.69
N MET A 20 -1.30 2.78 1.00
CA MET A 20 -2.06 4.03 1.07
C MET A 20 -3.37 3.83 1.83
N GLY A 21 -3.51 2.74 2.57
CA GLY A 21 -4.66 2.45 3.44
C GLY A 21 -5.30 1.09 3.12
N THR A 22 -5.48 0.30 4.18
CA THR A 22 -6.22 -0.96 4.17
C THR A 22 -7.61 -0.76 4.75
N GLY A 23 -8.62 -1.36 4.12
CA GLY A 23 -10.02 -1.17 4.47
C GLY A 23 -10.57 0.21 4.10
N THR A 24 -9.93 0.90 3.15
CA THR A 24 -10.34 2.23 2.65
C THR A 24 -10.38 2.27 1.13
N GLU A 25 -11.44 2.84 0.57
CA GLU A 25 -11.63 2.93 -0.89
C GLU A 25 -10.89 4.10 -1.54
N THR A 26 -10.52 5.09 -0.73
CA THR A 26 -9.71 6.25 -1.10
C THR A 26 -8.44 6.28 -0.26
N PRO A 27 -7.32 6.83 -0.78
CA PRO A 27 -6.06 6.86 -0.05
C PRO A 27 -6.19 7.56 1.31
N ASN A 28 -5.80 6.85 2.36
CA ASN A 28 -5.68 7.31 3.73
C ASN A 28 -4.47 6.63 4.40
N PRO A 29 -3.24 7.03 4.02
CA PRO A 29 -2.04 6.37 4.52
C PRO A 29 -1.83 6.58 6.03
N PRO A 30 -1.17 5.64 6.72
CA PRO A 30 -0.74 5.85 8.09
C PRO A 30 0.08 7.13 8.24
N GLY A 31 -0.27 7.96 9.23
CA GLY A 31 0.35 9.28 9.41
C GLY A 31 1.88 9.24 9.53
N PHE A 32 2.44 8.16 10.08
CA PHE A 32 3.89 8.00 10.22
C PHE A 32 4.63 7.79 8.88
N LEU A 33 3.93 7.36 7.81
CA LEU A 33 4.52 7.18 6.48
C LEU A 33 4.47 8.46 5.63
N THR A 34 3.65 9.45 6.00
CA THR A 34 3.48 10.68 5.20
C THR A 34 4.79 11.41 4.94
N LYS A 35 5.65 11.57 5.97
CA LYS A 35 6.97 12.19 5.83
C LYS A 35 7.89 11.41 4.90
N TYR A 36 7.80 10.08 4.93
CA TYR A 36 8.57 9.23 4.04
C TYR A 36 8.13 9.42 2.58
N TYR A 37 6.82 9.48 2.31
CA TYR A 37 6.29 9.73 0.97
C TYR A 37 6.68 11.11 0.44
N THR A 38 6.59 12.14 1.29
CA THR A 38 7.08 13.49 0.94
C THR A 38 8.56 13.46 0.56
N ALA A 39 9.41 12.75 1.32
CA ALA A 39 10.84 12.64 0.99
C ALA A 39 11.08 11.90 -0.34
N LEU A 40 10.31 10.84 -0.64
CA LEU A 40 10.42 10.15 -1.94
C LEU A 40 10.18 11.13 -3.11
N GLU A 41 9.17 11.97 -3.01
CA GLU A 41 8.78 12.90 -4.08
C GLU A 41 9.69 14.14 -4.12
N GLU A 42 9.81 14.87 -3.00
CA GLU A 42 10.45 16.19 -2.95
C GLU A 42 11.98 16.13 -2.84
N GLU A 43 12.52 15.19 -2.04
CA GLU A 43 13.96 15.08 -1.82
C GLU A 43 14.62 14.14 -2.85
N TYR A 44 13.98 13.01 -3.13
CA TYR A 44 14.56 11.97 -3.98
C TYR A 44 14.05 11.99 -5.42
N GLY A 45 13.06 12.82 -5.75
CA GLY A 45 12.60 13.03 -7.12
C GLY A 45 11.91 11.83 -7.74
N PHE A 46 11.23 11.01 -6.95
CA PHE A 46 10.35 9.96 -7.46
C PHE A 46 9.06 10.58 -8.00
N GLN A 47 8.55 9.99 -9.08
CA GLN A 47 7.18 10.22 -9.53
C GLN A 47 6.25 9.30 -8.77
N HIS A 48 4.99 9.72 -8.56
CA HIS A 48 4.03 8.98 -7.76
C HIS A 48 2.66 8.88 -8.44
N LYS A 49 2.00 7.75 -8.23
CA LYS A 49 0.56 7.55 -8.43
C LYS A 49 0.07 6.49 -7.43
N TRP A 50 -1.22 6.45 -7.17
CA TRP A 50 -1.84 5.36 -6.41
C TRP A 50 -2.80 4.55 -7.29
N ILE A 51 -3.07 3.31 -6.87
CA ILE A 51 -4.05 2.42 -7.49
C ILE A 51 -4.87 1.70 -6.42
N ARG A 52 -6.05 1.20 -6.82
CA ARG A 52 -6.78 0.20 -6.02
C ARG A 52 -6.08 -1.15 -6.14
N MET A 53 -5.94 -1.84 -5.02
CA MET A 53 -5.30 -3.16 -4.93
C MET A 53 -6.09 -4.09 -4.02
N ASP A 54 -7.41 -4.06 -4.15
CA ASP A 54 -8.35 -4.78 -3.30
C ASP A 54 -8.08 -6.29 -3.22
N TYR A 55 -8.22 -6.84 -2.02
CA TYR A 55 -8.11 -8.28 -1.79
C TYR A 55 -9.46 -8.95 -2.02
N THR A 56 -9.52 -9.94 -2.89
CA THR A 56 -10.76 -10.68 -3.20
C THR A 56 -10.73 -12.06 -2.59
N PHE A 57 -11.78 -12.40 -1.85
CA PHE A 57 -11.97 -13.69 -1.19
C PHE A 57 -13.31 -14.31 -1.62
N SER A 58 -13.48 -15.60 -1.35
CA SER A 58 -14.67 -16.36 -1.76
C SER A 58 -15.91 -15.96 -0.94
N HIS A 59 -15.71 -15.63 0.34
CA HIS A 59 -16.78 -15.19 1.24
C HIS A 59 -16.24 -14.32 2.39
N VAL A 60 -17.15 -13.60 3.06
CA VAL A 60 -16.83 -12.63 4.13
C VAL A 60 -15.99 -13.25 5.25
N GLU A 61 -16.31 -14.47 5.70
CA GLU A 61 -15.56 -15.10 6.80
C GLU A 61 -14.10 -15.43 6.41
N GLU A 62 -13.84 -15.77 5.14
CA GLU A 62 -12.47 -16.00 4.66
C GLU A 62 -11.71 -14.67 4.64
N ALA A 63 -12.34 -13.61 4.12
CA ALA A 63 -11.77 -12.27 4.13
C ALA A 63 -11.37 -11.84 5.55
N ARG A 64 -12.26 -12.04 6.54
CA ARG A 64 -11.99 -11.73 7.94
C ARG A 64 -10.80 -12.54 8.46
N GLN A 65 -10.83 -13.86 8.33
CA GLN A 65 -9.79 -14.74 8.90
C GLN A 65 -8.40 -14.44 8.33
N CYS A 66 -8.29 -14.23 7.01
CA CYS A 66 -7.03 -13.95 6.36
C CYS A 66 -6.48 -12.55 6.68
N THR A 67 -7.35 -11.55 6.84
CA THR A 67 -6.90 -10.16 7.01
C THR A 67 -6.80 -9.73 8.48
N GLU A 68 -7.67 -10.22 9.37
CA GLU A 68 -7.66 -9.90 10.81
C GLU A 68 -6.35 -10.35 11.47
N PHE A 69 -5.83 -11.53 11.11
CA PHE A 69 -4.55 -12.02 11.61
C PHE A 69 -3.38 -11.06 11.32
N PHE A 70 -3.40 -10.41 10.15
CA PHE A 70 -2.29 -9.59 9.68
C PHE A 70 -2.47 -8.10 10.00
N PHE A 71 -3.68 -7.58 9.84
CA PHE A 71 -4.00 -6.15 9.98
C PHE A 71 -4.71 -5.79 11.29
N GLY A 72 -5.13 -6.78 12.07
CA GLY A 72 -5.73 -6.62 13.40
C GLY A 72 -7.26 -6.65 13.44
N GLU A 73 -7.78 -6.68 14.67
CA GLU A 73 -9.21 -6.85 14.97
C GLU A 73 -10.11 -5.74 14.43
N GLU A 74 -9.59 -4.50 14.32
CA GLU A 74 -10.37 -3.37 13.81
C GLU A 74 -10.80 -3.60 12.35
N LEU A 75 -9.88 -4.09 11.50
CA LEU A 75 -10.21 -4.41 10.12
C LEU A 75 -11.17 -5.60 10.04
N GLY A 76 -10.94 -6.63 10.86
CA GLY A 76 -11.85 -7.78 10.95
C GLY A 76 -13.28 -7.37 11.29
N ARG A 77 -13.45 -6.42 12.22
CA ARG A 77 -14.77 -5.85 12.55
C ARG A 77 -15.39 -5.12 11.36
N LYS A 78 -14.63 -4.25 10.68
CA LYS A 78 -15.09 -3.53 9.48
C LYS A 78 -15.55 -4.48 8.37
N ILE A 79 -14.82 -5.57 8.15
CA ILE A 79 -15.19 -6.58 7.15
C ILE A 79 -16.54 -7.22 7.46
N LEU A 80 -16.77 -7.58 8.72
CA LEU A 80 -18.05 -8.13 9.16
C LEU A 80 -19.18 -7.11 9.05
N ASP A 81 -18.97 -5.88 9.51
CA ASP A 81 -19.99 -4.83 9.51
C ASP A 81 -20.41 -4.44 8.08
N ASN A 82 -19.47 -4.45 7.14
CA ASN A 82 -19.72 -4.09 5.73
C ASN A 82 -19.99 -5.29 4.82
N GLN A 83 -19.97 -6.52 5.35
CA GLN A 83 -20.15 -7.76 4.58
C GLN A 83 -19.18 -7.87 3.38
N TRP A 84 -17.91 -7.53 3.61
CA TRP A 84 -16.89 -7.53 2.54
C TRP A 84 -16.32 -8.92 2.27
N SER A 85 -16.63 -9.49 1.10
CA SER A 85 -15.80 -10.55 0.49
C SER A 85 -14.64 -9.96 -0.32
N THR A 86 -14.73 -8.68 -0.70
CA THR A 86 -13.65 -7.91 -1.32
C THR A 86 -13.26 -6.79 -0.37
N VAL A 87 -12.03 -6.85 0.16
CA VAL A 87 -11.52 -5.90 1.15
C VAL A 87 -10.82 -4.74 0.42
N PRO A 88 -11.25 -3.49 0.61
CA PRO A 88 -10.63 -2.34 -0.05
C PRO A 88 -9.17 -2.16 0.34
N GLU A 89 -8.32 -1.87 -0.64
CA GLU A 89 -6.91 -1.52 -0.41
C GLU A 89 -6.47 -0.46 -1.41
N CYS A 90 -5.72 0.52 -0.93
CA CYS A 90 -5.05 1.49 -1.76
C CYS A 90 -3.53 1.29 -1.65
N ALA A 91 -2.83 1.22 -2.79
CA ALA A 91 -1.37 1.15 -2.83
C ALA A 91 -0.80 2.34 -3.59
N GLY A 92 0.24 2.94 -3.04
CA GLY A 92 1.04 3.97 -3.70
C GLY A 92 2.17 3.33 -4.49
N ILE A 93 2.51 3.92 -5.62
CA ILE A 93 3.59 3.49 -6.51
C ILE A 93 4.49 4.69 -6.74
N TRP A 94 5.74 4.58 -6.28
CA TRP A 94 6.78 5.57 -6.54
C TRP A 94 7.78 4.98 -7.52
N TRP A 95 8.09 5.70 -8.60
CA TRP A 95 9.10 5.26 -9.56
C TRP A 95 10.11 6.35 -9.92
N LYS A 96 11.33 5.91 -10.23
CA LYS A 96 12.40 6.77 -10.69
C LYS A 96 13.29 6.02 -11.69
N HIS A 97 13.47 6.60 -12.87
CA HIS A 97 14.46 6.15 -13.84
C HIS A 97 15.83 6.74 -13.49
N ILE A 98 16.88 5.92 -13.55
CA ILE A 98 18.27 6.31 -13.28
C ILE A 98 19.05 6.45 -14.59
#